data_AF-A0A7G5GYV5-F1
#
_entry.id   AF-A0A7G5GYV5-F1
#
_cell.length_a   1.000
_cell.length_b   1.000
_cell.length_c   1.000
_cell.angle_alpha   90.00
_cell.angle_beta   90.00
_cell.angle_gamma   90.00
#
_symmetry.space_group_name_H-M   'P 1'
#
loop_
_entity.id
_entity.type
_entity.pdbx_description
1 polymer ?
#
loop_
_entity_poly.entity_id
_entity_poly.type
_entity_poly.pdbx_seq_one_letter_code
_entity_poly.pdbx_strand_id
1 'polypeptide(L)' 'MFQQYYLSREQIEALSIDELGHEYEKAKNHLDALLKVVETNNALKVPLLDLIKKARVQYVLLRSREYSPVYFRHLKLAA' A
#
# COMPACT_ATOMS: atom_id res chain seq x y z
N MET A 1 -14.77 -10.35 2.58
CA MET A 1 -14.49 -8.96 2.99
C MET A 1 -13.03 -8.67 2.76
N PHE A 2 -12.67 -7.60 2.04
CA PHE A 2 -11.29 -7.12 1.92
C PHE A 2 -10.97 -6.24 3.13
N GLN A 3 -10.65 -6.84 4.27
CA GLN A 3 -10.28 -6.10 5.47
C GLN A 3 -8.76 -6.13 5.60
N GLN A 4 -8.10 -5.20 4.91
CA GLN A 4 -6.66 -4.98 5.03
C GLN A 4 -6.41 -3.98 6.16
N TYR A 5 -5.53 -4.35 7.10
CA TYR A 5 -5.03 -3.41 8.09
C TYR A 5 -3.88 -2.60 7.47
N TYR A 6 -4.04 -1.28 7.39
CA TYR A 6 -3.02 -0.38 6.86
C TYR A 6 -2.13 0.11 8.00
N LEU A 7 -0.81 0.04 7.79
CA LEU A 7 0.15 0.54 8.78
C LEU A 7 0.27 2.06 8.70
N SER A 8 0.37 2.71 9.85
CA SER A 8 0.73 4.13 9.93
C SER A 8 2.17 4.34 9.47
N ARG A 9 2.54 5.59 9.21
CA ARG A 9 3.90 5.94 8.79
C ARG A 9 4.93 5.58 9.86
N GLU A 10 4.61 5.83 11.11
CA GLU A 10 5.45 5.53 12.28
C GLU A 10 5.64 4.01 12.42
N GLN A 11 4.58 3.24 12.18
CA GLN A 11 4.66 1.77 12.18
C GLN A 11 5.57 1.27 11.06
N ILE A 12 5.45 1.82 9.85
CA ILE A 12 6.32 1.47 8.71
C ILE A 12 7.78 1.84 8.98
N GLU A 13 8.03 2.97 9.63
CA GLU A 13 9.39 3.41 9.97
C GLU A 13 10.10 2.44 10.92
N ALA A 14 9.33 1.89 11.88
CA ALA A 14 9.80 1.00 12.93
C ALA A 14 9.98 -0.47 12.51
N LEU A 15 9.56 -0.87 11.30
CA LEU A 15 9.72 -2.23 10.82
C LEU A 15 11.20 -2.61 10.68
N SER A 16 11.54 -3.84 11.09
CA SER A 16 12.79 -4.46 10.68
C SER A 16 12.83 -4.71 9.16
N ILE A 17 14.00 -5.02 8.61
CA ILE A 17 14.16 -5.24 7.16
C ILE A 17 13.31 -6.44 6.70
N ASP A 18 13.27 -7.52 7.48
CA ASP A 18 12.52 -8.73 7.13
C ASP A 18 11.00 -8.48 7.18
N GLU A 19 10.53 -7.77 8.21
CA GLU A 19 9.12 -7.37 8.31
C GLU A 19 8.73 -6.39 7.21
N LEU A 20 9.62 -5.46 6.87
CA LEU A 20 9.40 -4.49 5.79
C LEU A 20 9.20 -5.21 4.44
N GLY A 21 10.03 -6.20 4.13
CA GLY A 21 9.89 -7.00 2.91
C GLY A 21 8.57 -7.78 2.88
N HIS A 22 8.17 -8.37 4.00
CA HIS A 22 6.91 -9.10 4.11
C HIS A 22 5.69 -8.19 3.94
N GLU A 23 5.67 -7.04 4.62
CA GLU A 23 4.58 -6.07 4.53
C GLU A 23 4.52 -5.42 3.14
N TYR A 24 5.67 -5.17 2.51
CA TYR A 24 5.73 -4.71 1.14
C TYR A 24 5.06 -5.69 0.16
N GLU A 25 5.42 -6.98 0.20
CA GLU A 25 4.82 -7.98 -0.69
C GLU A 25 3.32 -8.16 -0.41
N LYS A 26 2.87 -8.10 0.85
CA LYS A 26 1.43 -8.09 1.18
C LYS A 26 0.71 -6.89 0.56
N ALA A 27 1.28 -5.69 0.67
CA ALA A 27 0.66 -4.47 0.14
C ALA A 27 0.58 -4.50 -1.39
N LYS A 28 1.63 -5.00 -2.05
CA LYS A 28 1.67 -5.22 -3.50
C LYS A 28 0.60 -6.22 -3.95
N ASN A 29 0.56 -7.41 -3.36
CA ASN A 29 -0.43 -8.45 -3.69
C ASN A 29 -1.87 -7.97 -3.49
N HIS A 30 -2.12 -7.17 -2.45
CA HIS A 30 -3.44 -6.59 -2.22
C HIS A 30 -3.84 -5.58 -3.29
N LEU A 31 -2.94 -4.65 -3.62
CA LEU A 31 -3.18 -3.67 -4.68
C LEU A 31 -3.45 -4.37 -6.02
N ASP A 32 -2.64 -5.36 -6.37
CA ASP A 32 -2.79 -6.15 -7.60
C ASP A 32 -4.14 -6.88 -7.63
N ALA A 33 -4.57 -7.45 -6.50
CA ALA A 33 -5.87 -8.10 -6.40
C ALA A 33 -7.04 -7.13 -6.63
N LEU A 34 -6.99 -5.92 -6.04
CA LEU A 34 -8.01 -4.90 -6.25
C LEU A 34 -8.04 -4.40 -7.70
N LEU A 35 -6.87 -4.18 -8.30
CA LEU A 35 -6.74 -3.77 -9.70
C LEU A 35 -7.31 -4.84 -10.64
N LYS A 36 -6.97 -6.12 -10.42
CA LYS A 36 -7.52 -7.24 -11.20
C LYS A 36 -9.04 -7.33 -11.11
N VAL A 37 -9.63 -7.05 -9.95
CA VAL A 37 -11.10 -7.04 -9.79
C VAL A 37 -11.74 -5.93 -10.62
N VAL A 38 -11.17 -4.72 -10.65
CA VAL A 38 -11.75 -3.62 -11.45
C VAL A 38 -11.48 -3.75 -12.94
N GLU A 39 -10.38 -4.41 -13.33
CA GLU A 39 -10.11 -4.80 -14.72
C GLU A 39 -11.13 -5.82 -15.23
N THR A 40 -11.50 -6.79 -14.39
CA THR A 40 -12.49 -7.84 -14.75
C THR A 40 -13.93 -7.38 -14.60
N ASN A 41 -14.20 -6.39 -13.74
CA ASN A 41 -15.53 -5.82 -13.54
C ASN A 41 -15.46 -4.31 -13.30
N ASN A 42 -15.61 -3.55 -14.40
CA ASN A 42 -15.54 -2.09 -14.37
C ASN A 42 -16.64 -1.43 -13.50
N ALA A 43 -17.76 -2.12 -13.22
CA ALA A 43 -18.79 -1.59 -12.32
C ALA A 43 -18.28 -1.46 -10.87
N LEU A 44 -17.27 -2.24 -10.48
CA LEU A 44 -16.63 -2.18 -9.16
C LEU A 44 -15.59 -1.07 -9.05
N LYS A 45 -15.27 -0.36 -10.13
CA LYS A 45 -14.26 0.71 -10.12
C LYS A 45 -14.60 1.84 -9.16
N VAL A 46 -15.84 2.33 -9.17
CA VAL A 46 -16.28 3.42 -8.26
C VAL A 46 -16.38 2.94 -6.82
N PRO A 47 -17.05 1.81 -6.51
CA PRO A 47 -17.09 1.27 -5.15
C PRO A 47 -15.71 0.96 -4.53
N LEU A 48 -14.74 0.51 -5.34
CA LEU A 48 -13.41 0.14 -4.87
C LEU A 48 -12.37 1.27 -4.97
N LEU A 49 -12.73 2.45 -5.50
CA LEU A 49 -11.77 3.52 -5.75
C LEU A 49 -11.03 3.96 -4.48
N ASP A 50 -11.75 4.10 -3.37
CA ASP A 50 -11.16 4.48 -2.08
C ASP A 50 -10.20 3.41 -1.53
N LEU A 51 -10.60 2.14 -1.64
CA LEU A 51 -9.76 1.01 -1.25
C LEU A 51 -8.48 0.94 -2.10
N ILE A 52 -8.59 1.13 -3.42
CA ILE A 52 -7.44 1.15 -4.33
C ILE A 52 -6.50 2.31 -3.99
N LYS A 53 -7.04 3.50 -3.68
CA LYS A 53 -6.22 4.65 -3.26
C LYS A 53 -5.44 4.34 -1.98
N LYS A 54 -6.10 3.79 -0.96
CA LYS A 54 -5.45 3.40 0.30
C LYS A 54 -4.39 2.31 0.09
N ALA A 55 -4.70 1.27 -0.67
CA ALA A 55 -3.74 0.22 -1.04
C ALA A 55 -2.52 0.78 -1.77
N ARG A 56 -2.74 1.70 -2.71
CA ARG A 56 -1.67 2.36 -3.45
C ARG A 56 -0.79 3.22 -2.55
N VAL A 57 -1.38 4.00 -1.64
CA VAL A 57 -0.64 4.80 -0.65
C VAL A 57 0.24 3.90 0.22
N GLN A 58 -0.32 2.82 0.76
CA GLN A 58 0.41 1.85 1.57
C GLN A 58 1.60 1.25 0.80
N TYR A 59 1.36 0.79 -0.42
CA TYR A 59 2.39 0.24 -1.29
C TYR A 59 3.53 1.24 -1.54
N VAL A 60 3.21 2.50 -1.84
CA VAL A 60 4.22 3.53 -2.09
C VAL A 60 5.02 3.86 -0.83
N LEU A 61 4.38 3.91 0.34
CA LEU A 61 5.08 4.13 1.62
C LEU A 61 6.07 2.99 1.91
N LEU A 62 5.64 1.74 1.80
CA LEU A 62 6.51 0.58 2.03
C LEU A 62 7.66 0.51 1.02
N ARG A 63 7.37 0.69 -0.27
CA ARG A 63 8.39 0.70 -1.34
C ARG A 63 9.41 1.83 -1.15
N SER A 64 8.96 3.02 -0.76
CA SER A 64 9.87 4.14 -0.51
C SER A 64 10.75 3.90 0.70
N ARG A 65 10.21 3.26 1.76
CA ARG A 65 10.99 2.86 2.95
C ARG A 65 12.02 1.78 2.64
N GLU A 66 11.68 0.83 1.77
CA GLU A 66 12.56 -0.23 1.26
C GLU A 66 13.69 0.36 0.41
N TYR A 67 13.36 1.28 -0.50
CA TYR A 67 14.33 1.93 -1.37
C TYR A 67 15.30 2.86 -0.61
N SER A 68 14.78 3.70 0.29
CA SER A 68 15.60 4.61 1.08
C SER A 68 14.87 5.14 2.32
N PRO A 69 15.39 4.90 3.54
CA PRO A 69 14.85 5.49 4.77
C PRO A 69 14.86 7.03 4.75
N VAL A 70 15.85 7.64 4.09
CA VAL A 70 15.96 9.10 3.97
C VAL A 70 14.83 9.64 3.10
N TYR A 71 14.61 9.05 1.93
CA TYR A 71 13.54 9.46 1.03
C TYR A 71 12.16 9.25 1.67
N PHE A 72 11.97 8.12 2.34
CA PHE A 72 10.73 7.82 3.06
C PHE A 72 10.36 8.91 4.07
N ARG A 73 11.30 9.45 4.85
CA ARG A 73 11.02 10.53 5.82
C ARG A 73 10.54 11.83 5.18
N HIS A 74 10.97 12.12 3.95
CA HIS A 74 10.60 13.34 3.23
C HIS A 74 9.42 13.18 2.27
N LEU A 75 8.91 11.95 2.07
CA LEU A 75 7.81 11.69 1.15
C LEU A 75 6.53 12.40 1.61
N LYS A 76 5.98 13.29 0.77
CA LYS A 76 4.68 13.93 0.98
C LYS A 76 3.68 13.31 0.00
N LEU A 77 2.81 12.43 0.50
CA LEU A 77 1.67 11.93 -0.27
C LEU A 77 0.51 12.90 -0.05
N ALA A 78 -0.13 13.33 -1.14
CA ALA A 78 -1.34 14.14 -1.05
C ALA A 78 -2.45 13.31 -0.36
N ALA A 79 -3.01 13.86 0.71
CA ALA A 79 -4.10 13.24 1.48
C ALA A 79 -5.41 13.26 0.70
#